data_AF-A0AAV4EWA8-F1
#
_entry.id   AF-A0AAV4EWA8-F1
#
_cell.length_a   1.000
_cell.length_b   1.000
_cell.length_c   1.000
_cell.angle_alpha   90.00
_cell.angle_beta   90.00
_cell.angle_gamma   90.00
#
_symmetry.space_group_name_H-M   'P 1'
#
loop_
_entity.id
_entity.type
_entity.pdbx_description
1 polymer ?
#
loop_
_entity_poly.entity_id
_entity_poly.type
_entity_poly.pdbx_seq_one_letter_code
_entity_poly.pdbx_strand_id
1 'polypeptide(L)'
;MKRCLLGLRVVVVVVVVVVVVVVVVVVVVVVVVVVVVVVVVQKNHTGVGTDNNYQNLKDTVVVRDGDPTNVGQQVILPATYCGGPRYMFEELQDVMAHVRKYGCPDMFIKVTTNPNWKEITDHLLKGQHPHDRPDLLVRVFRLKLKQTMHALKNGCLDSVDAWLYNIEFQKRGLPHAHIPLWMSRDSKIHPCMIDAAVSAEILDKNQDPELFTIVTSHMVHGPCGALNPNAPCMKDGKCSKQFPKPFVKDTDMGTDSYPKYQCKDVQSGGNCTVKKLVGQNIP
;
A
#
# COMPACT_ATOMS: atom_id res chain seq x y z
N MET A 1 5.19 -2.27 19.31
CA MET A 1 4.94 -1.89 17.91
C MET A 1 5.38 -0.47 17.52
N LYS A 2 4.66 0.58 17.94
CA LYS A 2 4.88 1.97 17.45
C LYS A 2 6.34 2.42 17.49
N ARG A 3 7.00 2.46 18.66
CA ARG A 3 8.41 2.91 18.80
C ARG A 3 9.46 2.16 17.96
N CYS A 4 9.27 0.87 17.70
CA CYS A 4 10.29 0.04 17.05
C CYS A 4 10.31 0.20 15.52
N LEU A 5 9.16 0.55 14.89
CA LEU A 5 9.12 0.93 13.47
C LEU A 5 9.67 2.34 13.19
N LEU A 6 9.79 3.17 14.23
CA LEU A 6 10.22 4.56 14.12
C LEU A 6 11.73 4.79 14.08
N GLY A 7 12.52 3.94 14.74
CA GLY A 7 13.98 3.98 14.61
C GLY A 7 14.46 3.82 13.15
N LEU A 8 13.57 3.41 12.25
CA LEU A 8 13.83 3.24 10.82
C LEU A 8 13.56 4.50 9.99
N ARG A 9 12.90 5.52 10.56
CA ARG A 9 12.41 6.74 9.86
C ARG A 9 11.56 6.41 8.62
N VAL A 10 10.82 5.31 8.67
CA VAL A 10 9.92 4.85 7.62
C VAL A 10 8.49 5.24 7.97
N VAL A 11 7.78 5.85 7.04
CA VAL A 11 6.34 6.11 7.21
C VAL A 11 5.60 4.79 6.94
N VAL A 12 5.08 4.20 8.02
CA VAL A 12 4.33 2.95 7.98
C VAL A 12 2.86 3.25 8.22
N VAL A 13 2.01 2.97 7.23
CA VAL A 13 0.55 3.03 7.42
C VAL A 13 0.08 1.62 7.72
N VAL A 14 -0.37 1.40 8.95
CA VAL A 14 -0.97 0.12 9.36
C VAL A 14 -2.46 0.20 9.03
N VAL A 15 -2.92 -0.72 8.19
CA VAL A 15 -4.35 -0.96 7.96
C VAL A 15 -4.65 -2.34 8.51
N VAL A 16 -5.44 -2.42 9.57
CA VAL A 16 -5.96 -3.71 10.05
C VAL A 16 -7.20 -4.01 9.22
N VAL A 17 -7.10 -5.03 8.37
CA VAL A 17 -8.23 -5.53 7.59
C VAL A 17 -8.84 -6.68 8.39
N VAL A 18 -9.91 -6.41 9.14
CA VAL A 18 -10.72 -7.50 9.69
C VAL A 18 -11.66 -7.96 8.59
N VAL A 19 -11.36 -9.11 7.99
CA VAL A 19 -12.29 -9.75 7.06
C VAL A 19 -13.40 -10.39 7.88
N VAL A 20 -14.56 -9.74 7.98
CA VAL A 20 -15.76 -10.34 8.55
C VAL A 20 -16.33 -11.32 7.53
N VAL A 21 -16.09 -12.61 7.74
CA VAL A 21 -16.70 -13.66 6.93
C VAL A 21 -18.11 -13.91 7.44
N VAL A 22 -19.12 -13.31 6.79
CA VAL A 22 -20.52 -13.72 6.96
C VAL A 22 -20.75 -14.94 6.07
N VAL A 23 -20.77 -16.13 6.68
CA VAL A 23 -21.16 -17.37 6.00
C VAL A 23 -22.68 -17.43 5.93
N VAL A 24 -23.29 -16.91 4.86
CA VAL A 24 -24.65 -17.30 4.47
C VAL A 24 -24.76 -17.36 2.94
N VAL A 25 -24.68 -18.60 2.43
CA VAL A 25 -25.37 -19.17 1.27
C VAL A 25 -25.54 -18.26 0.02
N VAL A 26 -24.70 -18.54 -0.99
CA VAL A 26 -24.96 -18.37 -2.44
C VAL A 26 -25.26 -16.93 -2.90
N VAL A 27 -24.24 -16.06 -2.91
CA VAL A 27 -23.76 -15.24 -4.04
C VAL A 27 -22.41 -14.68 -3.57
N VAL A 28 -21.29 -15.19 -4.10
CA VAL A 28 -19.96 -14.66 -3.76
C VAL A 28 -19.76 -13.35 -4.52
N VAL A 29 -20.19 -12.23 -3.93
CA VAL A 29 -19.59 -10.93 -4.28
C VAL A 29 -18.26 -10.89 -3.55
N VAL A 30 -17.20 -11.29 -4.25
CA VAL A 30 -15.82 -11.01 -3.80
C VAL A 30 -15.72 -9.49 -3.73
N VAL A 31 -15.82 -8.90 -2.54
CA VAL A 31 -15.30 -7.56 -2.32
C VAL A 31 -13.79 -7.72 -2.31
N VAL A 32 -13.25 -7.80 -3.52
CA VAL A 32 -11.86 -7.44 -3.79
C VAL A 32 -11.75 -6.05 -3.20
N VAL A 33 -11.01 -5.90 -2.09
CA VAL A 33 -10.38 -4.61 -1.84
C VAL A 33 -9.54 -4.41 -3.08
N VAL A 34 -10.06 -3.60 -4.00
CA VAL A 34 -9.38 -3.18 -5.20
C VAL A 34 -8.18 -2.38 -4.70
N VAL A 35 -7.09 -3.08 -4.40
CA VAL A 35 -5.79 -2.59 -4.81
C VAL A 35 -5.95 -2.46 -6.31
N VAL A 36 -6.12 -1.23 -6.75
CA VAL A 36 -6.12 -0.86 -8.14
C VAL A 36 -4.79 -1.35 -8.69
N VAL A 37 -4.76 -2.58 -9.22
CA VAL A 37 -3.75 -3.01 -10.17
C VAL A 37 -4.11 -2.31 -11.47
N VAL A 38 -3.79 -1.01 -11.55
CA VAL A 38 -3.73 -0.29 -12.84
C VAL A 38 -2.30 -0.30 -13.32
N VAL A 39 -2.07 -1.36 -14.08
CA VAL A 39 -1.04 -1.70 -15.03
C VAL A 39 -0.45 -0.48 -15.79
N VAL A 40 0.87 -0.47 -15.95
CA VAL A 40 1.55 0.20 -17.07
C VAL A 40 1.71 -0.79 -18.20
N VAL A 41 0.73 -0.79 -19.10
CA VAL A 41 0.96 -1.23 -20.47
C VAL A 41 1.66 -0.05 -21.12
N GLN A 42 2.92 -0.22 -21.49
CA GLN A 42 3.51 0.64 -22.51
C GLN A 42 3.06 0.08 -23.86
N LYS A 43 1.96 0.62 -24.40
CA LYS A 43 1.62 0.43 -25.81
C LYS A 43 2.65 1.22 -26.60
N ASN A 44 3.58 0.50 -27.21
CA ASN A 44 4.21 0.82 -28.48
C ASN A 44 4.89 -0.47 -28.91
N HIS A 45 4.16 -1.36 -29.58
CA HIS A 45 4.63 -2.21 -30.67
C HIS A 45 3.38 -2.83 -31.28
N THR A 46 3.07 -2.38 -32.49
CA THR A 46 2.09 -3.01 -33.38
C THR A 46 2.51 -4.46 -33.64
N GLY A 47 1.66 -5.41 -33.25
CA GLY A 47 1.70 -6.79 -33.73
C GLY A 47 2.54 -7.79 -32.93
N VAL A 48 2.11 -8.18 -31.73
CA VAL A 48 2.40 -9.53 -31.19
C VAL A 48 1.14 -10.02 -30.47
N GLY A 49 0.50 -11.06 -31.02
CA GLY A 49 -0.67 -11.70 -30.40
C GLY A 49 -0.25 -12.46 -29.14
N THR A 50 -0.70 -11.99 -27.98
CA THR A 50 -0.54 -12.68 -26.70
C THR A 50 -1.75 -13.58 -26.47
N ASP A 51 -1.70 -14.80 -27.00
CA ASP A 51 -2.71 -15.81 -26.70
C ASP A 51 -2.22 -16.72 -25.57
N ASN A 52 -2.99 -16.81 -24.48
CA ASN A 52 -2.58 -17.32 -23.17
C ASN A 52 -3.08 -18.74 -22.86
N ASN A 53 -3.73 -19.43 -23.79
CA ASN A 53 -4.21 -20.78 -23.58
C ASN A 53 -3.43 -21.79 -24.42
N TYR A 54 -2.82 -22.79 -23.77
CA TYR A 54 -2.24 -23.96 -24.44
C TYR A 54 -3.24 -24.70 -25.34
N GLN A 55 -4.55 -24.50 -25.15
CA GLN A 55 -5.61 -25.04 -26.01
C GLN A 55 -5.71 -24.33 -27.37
N ASN A 56 -5.44 -23.03 -27.47
CA ASN A 56 -5.50 -22.29 -28.74
C ASN A 56 -4.28 -22.55 -29.65
N LEU A 57 -3.24 -23.23 -29.12
CA LEU A 57 -2.07 -23.64 -29.88
C LEU A 57 -2.42 -24.67 -30.96
N LYS A 58 -3.46 -25.49 -30.73
CA LYS A 58 -3.96 -26.43 -31.75
C LYS A 58 -4.84 -25.73 -32.78
N ASP A 59 -5.63 -24.74 -32.36
CA ASP A 59 -6.63 -24.12 -33.23
C ASP A 59 -6.03 -23.09 -34.20
N THR A 60 -4.92 -22.44 -33.83
CA THR A 60 -4.30 -21.41 -34.69
C THR A 60 -3.44 -22.02 -35.81
N VAL A 61 -2.90 -23.23 -35.61
CA VAL A 61 -2.15 -23.95 -36.64
C VAL A 61 -3.07 -24.52 -37.72
N VAL A 62 -4.34 -24.80 -37.38
CA VAL A 62 -5.30 -25.41 -38.31
C VAL A 62 -6.04 -24.37 -39.17
N VAL A 63 -6.04 -23.08 -38.82
CA VAL A 63 -6.92 -22.06 -39.44
C VAL A 63 -6.19 -21.02 -40.31
N ARG A 64 -4.90 -21.19 -40.65
CA ARG A 64 -4.18 -20.19 -41.47
C ARG A 64 -3.66 -20.73 -42.80
N ASP A 65 -4.53 -20.70 -43.81
CA ASP A 65 -4.16 -20.58 -45.23
C ASP A 65 -3.62 -19.16 -45.51
N GLY A 66 -2.40 -18.87 -45.04
CA GLY A 66 -1.77 -17.56 -45.21
C GLY A 66 -0.26 -17.68 -45.42
N ASP A 67 0.26 -16.86 -46.34
CA ASP A 67 1.66 -16.81 -46.78
C ASP A 67 2.68 -16.90 -45.62
N PRO A 68 3.54 -17.93 -45.59
CA PRO A 68 4.49 -18.19 -44.51
C PRO A 68 5.60 -17.12 -44.39
N THR A 69 5.75 -16.22 -45.36
CA THR A 69 6.80 -15.19 -45.35
C THR A 69 6.51 -14.01 -44.43
N ASN A 70 5.26 -13.87 -43.93
CA ASN A 70 4.82 -12.72 -43.14
C ASN A 70 4.40 -13.08 -41.70
N VAL A 71 4.73 -14.28 -41.23
CA VAL A 71 4.39 -14.75 -39.89
C VAL A 71 5.54 -14.42 -38.94
N GLY A 72 5.35 -13.38 -38.11
CA GLY A 72 6.27 -13.09 -37.01
C GLY A 72 6.45 -14.28 -36.07
N GLN A 73 7.64 -14.43 -35.49
CA GLN A 73 7.93 -15.54 -34.58
C GLN A 73 7.12 -15.40 -33.27
N GLN A 74 6.30 -16.39 -32.95
CA GLN A 74 5.61 -16.45 -31.66
C GLN A 74 6.62 -16.83 -30.57
N VAL A 75 6.98 -15.88 -29.72
CA VAL A 75 7.86 -16.10 -28.57
C VAL A 75 7.01 -16.18 -27.31
N ILE A 76 7.11 -17.33 -26.63
CA ILE A 76 6.48 -17.53 -25.32
C ILE A 76 7.44 -17.02 -24.25
N LEU A 77 7.04 -15.97 -23.52
CA LEU A 77 7.82 -15.49 -22.39
C LEU A 77 7.73 -16.48 -21.22
N PRO A 78 8.86 -16.84 -20.58
CA PRO A 78 8.87 -17.70 -19.41
C PRO A 78 8.24 -17.00 -18.20
N ALA A 79 7.84 -17.78 -17.18
CA ALA A 79 7.31 -17.20 -15.94
C ALA A 79 8.37 -16.43 -15.13
N THR A 80 9.65 -16.63 -15.40
CA THR A 80 10.75 -15.81 -14.85
C THR A 80 10.78 -14.38 -15.40
N TYR A 81 9.99 -14.07 -16.43
CA TYR A 81 9.86 -12.71 -16.95
C TYR A 81 8.94 -11.87 -16.05
N CYS A 82 9.54 -11.08 -15.15
CA CYS A 82 8.83 -10.24 -14.20
C CYS A 82 7.79 -9.33 -14.88
N GLY A 83 6.58 -9.31 -14.33
CA GLY A 83 5.44 -8.52 -14.84
C GLY A 83 4.72 -9.13 -16.03
N GLY A 84 5.18 -10.26 -16.58
CA GLY A 84 4.45 -11.01 -17.60
C GLY A 84 3.21 -11.74 -17.06
N PRO A 85 2.25 -12.14 -17.92
CA PRO A 85 1.04 -12.85 -17.48
C PRO A 85 1.33 -14.12 -16.68
N ARG A 86 2.34 -14.90 -17.10
CA ARG A 86 2.74 -16.15 -16.41
C ARG A 86 3.38 -15.89 -15.06
N TYR A 87 4.28 -14.91 -14.98
CA TYR A 87 4.85 -14.44 -13.72
C TYR A 87 3.76 -14.05 -12.73
N MET A 88 2.81 -13.21 -13.17
CA MET A 88 1.70 -12.77 -12.33
C MET A 88 0.81 -13.94 -11.86
N PHE A 89 0.65 -14.97 -12.70
CA PHE A 89 -0.12 -16.15 -12.36
C PHE A 89 0.58 -17.03 -11.32
N GLU A 90 1.89 -17.22 -11.42
CA GLU A 90 2.68 -17.94 -10.41
C GLU A 90 2.67 -17.20 -9.06
N GLU A 91 2.91 -15.89 -9.06
CA GLU A 91 2.83 -15.06 -7.85
C GLU A 91 1.44 -15.13 -7.20
N LEU A 92 0.37 -15.15 -8.00
CA LEU A 92 -0.98 -15.35 -7.50
C LEU A 92 -1.14 -16.73 -6.86
N GLN A 93 -0.63 -17.79 -7.48
CA GLN A 93 -0.69 -19.14 -6.91
C GLN A 93 0.03 -19.23 -5.56
N ASP A 94 1.19 -18.59 -5.44
CA ASP A 94 1.96 -18.53 -4.20
C ASP A 94 1.19 -17.81 -3.08
N VAL A 95 0.59 -16.66 -3.40
CA VAL A 95 -0.27 -15.93 -2.45
C VAL A 95 -1.48 -16.79 -2.03
N MET A 96 -2.13 -17.46 -2.98
CA MET A 96 -3.29 -18.32 -2.70
C MET A 96 -2.89 -19.53 -1.84
N ALA A 97 -1.70 -20.10 -2.04
CA ALA A 97 -1.18 -21.16 -1.20
C ALA A 97 -0.96 -20.70 0.26
N HIS A 98 -0.47 -19.47 0.46
CA HIS A 98 -0.34 -18.88 1.79
C HIS A 98 -1.71 -18.66 2.45
N VAL A 99 -2.66 -18.06 1.73
CA VAL A 99 -4.02 -17.85 2.25
C VAL A 99 -4.71 -19.18 2.59
N ARG A 100 -4.52 -20.21 1.77
CA ARG A 100 -5.05 -21.55 2.05
C ARG A 100 -4.45 -22.17 3.31
N LYS A 101 -3.16 -21.94 3.58
CA LYS A 101 -2.46 -22.51 4.73
C LYS A 101 -2.71 -21.74 6.04
N TYR A 102 -2.66 -20.41 5.98
CA TYR A 102 -2.68 -19.53 7.16
C TYR A 102 -4.00 -18.76 7.33
N GLY A 103 -4.92 -18.82 6.36
CA GLY A 103 -6.15 -18.05 6.35
C GLY A 103 -5.96 -16.62 5.86
N CYS A 104 -6.86 -15.71 6.24
CA CYS A 104 -6.71 -14.29 5.94
C CYS A 104 -5.56 -13.67 6.75
N PRO A 105 -4.81 -12.71 6.19
CA PRO A 105 -3.79 -12.00 6.94
C PRO A 105 -4.42 -11.19 8.08
N ASP A 106 -3.71 -11.08 9.20
CA ASP A 106 -4.16 -10.36 10.39
C ASP A 106 -3.82 -8.86 10.32
N MET A 107 -2.71 -8.51 9.64
CA MET A 107 -2.28 -7.12 9.44
C MET A 107 -1.94 -6.85 7.98
N PHE A 108 -2.22 -5.63 7.53
CA PHE A 108 -1.79 -5.13 6.23
C PHE A 108 -1.01 -3.83 6.39
N ILE A 109 0.27 -3.87 6.06
CA ILE A 109 1.18 -2.74 6.26
C ILE A 109 1.59 -2.14 4.92
N LYS A 110 1.45 -0.83 4.79
CA LYS A 110 1.98 -0.09 3.64
C LYS A 110 3.23 0.68 4.03
N VAL A 111 4.28 0.52 3.24
CA VAL A 111 5.52 1.28 3.34
C VAL A 111 5.67 2.10 2.08
N THR A 112 5.69 3.43 2.21
CA THR A 112 5.82 4.34 1.07
C THR A 112 7.19 5.02 1.13
N THR A 113 7.86 5.11 -0.02
CA THR A 113 9.10 5.87 -0.13
C THR A 113 8.88 7.35 0.18
N ASN A 114 9.77 7.94 0.96
CA ASN A 114 9.84 9.38 1.17
C ASN A 114 11.03 9.94 0.38
N PRO A 115 10.82 10.84 -0.60
CA PRO A 115 11.91 11.39 -1.40
C PRO A 115 12.81 12.35 -0.59
N ASN A 116 12.34 12.79 0.59
CA ASN A 116 13.05 13.71 1.48
C ASN A 116 13.89 12.99 2.55
N TRP A 117 14.10 11.67 2.44
CA TRP A 117 15.06 10.99 3.31
C TRP A 117 16.47 11.55 3.10
N LYS A 118 17.20 11.76 4.20
CA LYS A 118 18.58 12.30 4.18
C LYS A 118 19.51 11.46 3.31
N GLU A 119 19.34 10.14 3.37
CA GLU A 119 20.07 9.19 2.54
C GLU A 119 19.90 9.45 1.04
N ILE A 120 18.77 10.03 0.62
CA ILE A 120 18.54 10.48 -0.76
C ILE A 120 19.09 11.90 -0.94
N THR A 121 18.62 12.87 -0.15
CA THR A 121 18.93 14.29 -0.36
C THR A 121 20.42 14.61 -0.28
N ASP A 122 21.15 13.93 0.61
CA ASP A 122 22.59 14.16 0.83
C ASP A 122 23.45 13.64 -0.34
N HIS A 123 22.89 12.76 -1.19
CA HIS A 123 23.56 12.15 -2.34
C HIS A 123 23.06 12.71 -3.68
N LEU A 124 22.26 13.78 -3.67
CA LEU A 124 21.87 14.50 -4.89
C LEU A 124 22.95 15.51 -5.28
N LEU A 125 23.24 15.59 -6.57
CA LEU A 125 24.11 16.65 -7.09
C LEU A 125 23.35 17.99 -7.10
N LYS A 126 24.10 19.10 -7.14
CA LYS A 126 23.50 20.45 -7.18
C LYS A 126 22.52 20.57 -8.36
N GLY A 127 21.26 20.90 -8.05
CA GLY A 127 20.19 21.05 -9.03
C GLY A 127 19.46 19.75 -9.40
N GLN A 128 19.87 18.59 -8.88
CA GLN A 128 19.11 17.34 -9.05
C GLN A 128 17.93 17.28 -8.09
N HIS A 129 16.82 16.75 -8.59
CA HIS A 129 15.68 16.33 -7.79
C HIS A 129 15.72 14.82 -7.53
N PRO A 130 15.08 14.32 -6.46
CA PRO A 130 14.98 12.88 -6.18
C PRO A 130 14.47 12.06 -7.37
N HIS A 131 13.54 12.62 -8.14
CA HIS A 131 12.97 11.98 -9.33
C HIS A 131 13.97 11.76 -10.46
N ASP A 132 15.07 12.53 -10.50
CA ASP A 132 16.13 12.39 -11.49
C ASP A 132 17.07 11.22 -11.18
N ARG A 133 17.00 10.68 -9.94
CA ARG A 133 17.83 9.57 -9.44
C ARG A 133 16.98 8.39 -8.95
N PRO A 134 16.25 7.72 -9.87
CA PRO A 134 15.42 6.56 -9.52
C PRO A 134 16.25 5.40 -8.95
N ASP A 135 17.51 5.26 -9.37
CA ASP A 135 18.46 4.29 -8.82
C ASP A 135 18.69 4.48 -7.31
N LEU A 136 18.87 5.74 -6.88
CA LEU A 136 19.07 6.11 -5.48
C LEU A 136 17.79 5.88 -4.67
N LEU A 137 16.64 6.32 -5.20
CA LEU A 137 15.33 6.11 -4.58
C LEU A 137 15.07 4.63 -4.30
N VAL A 138 15.25 3.77 -5.31
CA VAL A 138 15.00 2.34 -5.20
C VAL A 138 15.98 1.68 -4.24
N ARG A 139 17.26 2.07 -4.26
CA ARG A 139 18.27 1.52 -3.35
C ARG A 139 17.97 1.87 -1.90
N VAL A 140 17.67 3.13 -1.61
CA VAL A 140 17.32 3.58 -0.25
C VAL A 140 16.02 2.92 0.20
N PHE A 141 14.99 2.89 -0.65
CA PHE A 141 13.74 2.21 -0.34
C PHE A 141 13.95 0.72 -0.02
N ARG A 142 14.75 -0.01 -0.81
CA ARG A 142 15.07 -1.42 -0.55
C ARG A 142 15.75 -1.62 0.80
N LEU A 143 16.70 -0.74 1.17
CA LEU A 143 17.38 -0.81 2.46
C LEU A 143 16.40 -0.55 3.61
N LYS A 144 15.56 0.48 3.48
CA LYS A 144 14.51 0.80 4.46
C LYS A 144 13.51 -0.35 4.61
N LEU A 145 13.02 -0.90 3.50
CA LEU A 145 12.11 -2.05 3.49
C LEU A 145 12.74 -3.28 4.16
N LYS A 146 14.02 -3.58 3.90
CA LYS A 146 14.72 -4.68 4.56
C LYS A 146 14.77 -4.49 6.08
N GLN A 147 15.08 -3.26 6.53
CA GLN A 147 15.07 -2.95 7.96
C GLN A 147 13.66 -3.02 8.56
N THR A 148 12.64 -2.54 7.84
CA THR A 148 11.24 -2.64 8.26
C THR A 148 10.80 -4.09 8.39
N MET A 149 11.10 -4.96 7.42
CA MET A 149 10.80 -6.38 7.50
C MET A 149 11.52 -7.06 8.67
N HIS A 150 12.76 -6.66 8.96
CA HIS A 150 13.47 -7.17 10.14
C HIS A 150 12.78 -6.75 11.44
N ALA A 151 12.42 -5.48 11.58
CA ALA A 151 11.69 -4.98 12.74
C ALA A 151 10.32 -5.67 12.89
N LEU A 152 9.58 -5.84 11.80
CA LEU A 152 8.26 -6.50 11.81
C LEU A 152 8.34 -7.95 12.29
N LYS A 153 9.37 -8.70 11.88
CA LYS A 153 9.50 -10.12 12.23
C LYS A 153 10.08 -10.36 13.62
N ASN A 154 11.05 -9.52 14.02
CA ASN A 154 11.94 -9.84 15.14
C ASN A 154 11.91 -8.81 16.28
N GLY A 155 11.14 -7.73 16.17
CA GLY A 155 11.29 -6.60 17.09
C GLY A 155 9.99 -5.95 17.54
N CYS A 156 9.21 -5.42 16.60
CA CYS A 156 8.11 -4.51 16.93
C CYS A 156 6.77 -5.20 17.12
N LEU A 157 6.56 -6.33 16.46
CA LEU A 157 5.40 -7.19 16.61
C LEU A 157 5.75 -8.32 17.56
N ASP A 158 4.73 -8.96 18.09
CA ASP A 158 4.88 -10.27 18.72
C ASP A 158 5.17 -11.33 17.64
N SER A 159 4.80 -12.58 17.84
CA SER A 159 5.19 -13.66 16.95
C SER A 159 4.45 -13.62 15.59
N VAL A 160 5.21 -13.72 14.50
CA VAL A 160 4.72 -13.71 13.10
C VAL A 160 5.02 -15.05 12.45
N ASP A 161 3.97 -15.78 12.03
CA ASP A 161 4.08 -17.11 11.41
C ASP A 161 4.39 -17.05 9.91
N ALA A 162 3.87 -16.04 9.22
CA ALA A 162 4.07 -15.85 7.79
C ALA A 162 3.97 -14.38 7.38
N TRP A 163 4.60 -14.06 6.26
CA TRP A 163 4.57 -12.72 5.66
C TRP A 163 4.76 -12.84 4.15
N LEU A 164 4.13 -11.93 3.42
CA LEU A 164 4.44 -11.68 2.01
C LEU A 164 4.61 -10.17 1.83
N TYR A 165 5.22 -9.76 0.72
CA TYR A 165 5.11 -8.37 0.31
C TYR A 165 5.20 -8.24 -1.20
N ASN A 166 4.50 -7.26 -1.74
CA ASN A 166 4.62 -6.84 -3.13
C ASN A 166 5.14 -5.40 -3.17
N ILE A 167 6.05 -5.10 -4.09
CA ILE A 167 6.55 -3.75 -4.36
C ILE A 167 5.90 -3.25 -5.65
N GLU A 168 5.13 -2.19 -5.54
CA GLU A 168 4.46 -1.57 -6.67
C GLU A 168 5.20 -0.28 -7.04
N PHE A 169 5.49 -0.14 -8.34
CA PHE A 169 6.05 1.07 -8.93
C PHE A 169 4.93 1.80 -9.67
N GLN A 170 4.40 2.86 -9.07
CA GLN A 170 3.40 3.68 -9.75
C GLN A 170 4.05 4.45 -10.91
N LYS A 171 3.34 4.62 -12.05
CA LYS A 171 3.81 5.28 -13.30
C LYS A 171 4.53 6.62 -13.12
N ARG A 172 4.29 7.30 -12.00
CA ARG A 172 4.91 8.57 -11.57
C ARG A 172 5.20 8.58 -10.07
N GLY A 173 5.02 7.44 -9.41
CA GLY A 173 5.07 7.32 -7.96
C GLY A 173 6.36 6.66 -7.52
N LEU A 174 6.77 7.03 -6.33
CA LEU A 174 7.90 6.40 -5.67
C LEU A 174 7.50 4.96 -5.28
N PRO A 175 8.47 4.04 -5.13
CA PRO A 175 8.17 2.67 -4.74
C PRO A 175 7.35 2.62 -3.45
N HIS A 176 6.40 1.71 -3.38
CA HIS A 176 5.73 1.37 -2.14
C HIS A 176 5.54 -0.14 -2.03
N ALA A 177 5.57 -0.62 -0.79
CA ALA A 177 5.36 -2.01 -0.49
C ALA A 177 4.02 -2.20 0.21
N HIS A 178 3.34 -3.28 -0.16
CA HIS A 178 2.15 -3.81 0.51
C HIS A 178 2.55 -5.10 1.20
N ILE A 179 2.40 -5.17 2.51
CA ILE A 179 2.96 -6.22 3.36
C ILE A 179 1.83 -6.85 4.18
N PRO A 180 1.16 -7.91 3.68
CA PRO A 180 0.29 -8.74 4.51
C PRO A 180 1.12 -9.61 5.47
N LEU A 181 0.67 -9.70 6.73
CA LEU A 181 1.29 -10.47 7.80
C LEU A 181 0.26 -11.42 8.45
N TRP A 182 0.73 -12.61 8.83
CA TRP A 182 -0.02 -13.58 9.62
C TRP A 182 0.66 -13.75 10.97
N MET A 183 -0.07 -13.41 12.02
CA MET A 183 0.40 -13.48 13.40
C MET A 183 0.21 -14.90 13.94
N SER A 184 1.11 -15.32 14.82
CA SER A 184 0.96 -16.58 15.55
C SER A 184 -0.31 -16.57 16.39
N ARG A 185 -0.86 -17.75 16.69
CA ARG A 185 -2.14 -17.92 17.39
C ARG A 185 -2.28 -17.02 18.64
N ASP A 186 -1.25 -16.98 19.47
CA ASP A 186 -1.25 -16.22 20.74
C ASP A 186 -1.00 -14.72 20.54
N SER A 187 -0.62 -14.32 19.33
CA SER A 187 -0.32 -12.94 18.93
C SER A 187 -1.35 -12.36 17.96
N LYS A 188 -2.46 -13.07 17.69
CA LYS A 188 -3.51 -12.60 16.80
C LYS A 188 -4.21 -11.37 17.36
N ILE A 189 -4.51 -10.41 16.48
CA ILE A 189 -5.24 -9.20 16.83
C ILE A 189 -6.74 -9.48 16.75
N HIS A 190 -7.41 -9.49 17.90
CA HIS A 190 -8.87 -9.62 17.99
C HIS A 190 -9.56 -8.24 17.93
N PRO A 191 -10.85 -8.17 17.56
CA PRO A 191 -11.58 -6.91 17.45
C PRO A 191 -11.52 -6.02 18.71
N CYS A 192 -11.55 -6.62 19.90
CA CYS A 192 -11.43 -5.90 21.18
C CYS A 192 -10.05 -5.25 21.40
N MET A 193 -9.04 -5.61 20.62
CA MET A 193 -7.66 -5.11 20.73
C MET A 193 -7.31 -4.08 19.65
N ILE A 194 -8.24 -3.73 18.76
CA ILE A 194 -7.95 -2.86 17.60
C ILE A 194 -7.46 -1.48 18.05
N ASP A 195 -8.12 -0.85 19.01
CA ASP A 195 -7.74 0.48 19.50
C ASP A 195 -6.39 0.49 20.24
N ALA A 196 -5.97 -0.67 20.77
CA ALA A 196 -4.63 -0.84 21.32
C ALA A 196 -3.56 -1.01 20.22
N ALA A 197 -3.90 -1.73 19.14
CA ALA A 197 -3.00 -2.03 18.05
C ALA A 197 -2.85 -0.87 17.04
N VAL A 198 -3.93 -0.16 16.75
CA VAL A 198 -4.03 0.91 15.75
C VAL A 198 -4.53 2.17 16.42
N SER A 199 -3.96 3.31 16.07
CA SER A 199 -4.41 4.60 16.58
C SER A 199 -4.34 5.64 15.48
N ALA A 200 -5.43 6.39 15.34
CA ALA A 200 -5.53 7.57 14.49
C ALA A 200 -5.37 8.87 15.30
N GLU A 201 -4.84 8.79 16.52
CA GLU A 201 -4.60 9.95 17.38
C GLU A 201 -3.28 10.63 17.05
N ILE A 202 -3.26 11.96 17.18
CA ILE A 202 -2.00 12.71 17.20
C ILE A 202 -1.37 12.48 18.58
N LEU A 203 -0.07 12.23 18.58
CA LEU A 203 0.66 11.98 19.82
C LEU A 203 0.98 13.28 20.56
N ASP A 204 1.29 13.17 21.85
CA ASP A 204 1.70 14.33 22.64
C ASP A 204 3.13 14.72 22.26
N LYS A 205 3.31 15.97 21.83
CA LYS A 205 4.60 16.53 21.44
C LYS A 205 5.62 16.50 22.58
N ASN A 206 5.19 16.62 23.83
CA ASN A 206 6.07 16.61 24.99
C ASN A 206 6.52 15.19 25.36
N GLN A 207 5.69 14.17 25.07
CA GLN A 207 6.02 12.78 25.38
C GLN A 207 6.88 12.13 24.30
N ASP A 208 6.60 12.42 23.02
CA ASP A 208 7.36 11.87 21.90
C ASP A 208 7.48 12.90 20.76
N PRO A 209 8.42 13.86 20.89
CA PRO A 209 8.57 14.97 19.93
C PRO A 209 9.00 14.49 18.54
N GLU A 210 9.78 13.41 18.45
CA GLU A 210 10.24 12.87 17.16
C GLU A 210 9.07 12.25 16.40
N LEU A 211 8.29 11.39 17.07
CA LEU A 211 7.13 10.75 16.47
C LEU A 211 6.03 11.77 16.14
N PHE A 212 5.79 12.73 17.03
CA PHE A 212 4.90 13.86 16.75
C PHE A 212 5.29 14.56 15.44
N THR A 213 6.58 14.89 15.28
CA THR A 213 7.08 15.57 14.07
C THR A 213 6.88 14.71 12.82
N ILE A 214 7.15 13.41 12.90
CA ILE A 214 7.00 12.49 11.76
C ILE A 214 5.53 12.36 11.36
N VAL A 215 4.63 12.11 12.31
CA VAL A 215 3.18 11.94 12.06
C VAL A 215 2.58 13.23 11.53
N THR A 216 2.84 14.36 12.18
CA THR A 216 2.28 15.64 11.75
C THR A 216 2.79 16.06 10.38
N SER A 217 4.04 15.75 10.04
CA SER A 217 4.59 16.07 8.72
C SER A 217 4.01 15.20 7.60
N HIS A 218 3.92 13.88 7.82
CA HIS A 218 3.70 12.92 6.73
C HIS A 218 2.32 12.23 6.73
N MET A 219 1.65 12.16 7.88
CA MET A 219 0.44 11.34 8.08
C MET A 219 -0.85 12.15 8.27
N VAL A 220 -0.74 13.48 8.38
CA VAL A 220 -1.90 14.37 8.49
C VAL A 220 -2.33 14.84 7.10
N HIS A 221 -3.61 14.66 6.79
CA HIS A 221 -4.20 15.16 5.55
C HIS A 221 -4.01 16.68 5.44
N GLY A 222 -3.57 17.14 4.26
CA GLY A 222 -3.41 18.57 4.02
C GLY A 222 -4.77 19.28 3.97
N PRO A 223 -4.79 20.62 4.06
CA PRO A 223 -6.02 21.39 3.86
C PRO A 223 -6.62 21.10 2.48
N CYS A 224 -7.93 20.92 2.45
CA CYS A 224 -8.74 20.65 1.26
C CYS A 224 -10.12 21.30 1.43
N GLY A 225 -11.01 21.15 0.45
CA GLY A 225 -12.35 21.74 0.51
C GLY A 225 -12.27 23.24 0.27
N ALA A 226 -13.03 24.01 1.04
CA ALA A 226 -13.04 25.48 0.95
C ALA A 226 -11.66 26.09 1.22
N LEU A 227 -10.86 25.49 2.10
CA LEU A 227 -9.52 25.97 2.44
C LEU A 227 -8.49 25.75 1.32
N ASN A 228 -8.71 24.75 0.47
CA ASN A 228 -7.87 24.50 -0.70
C ASN A 228 -8.65 23.71 -1.76
N PRO A 229 -9.40 24.40 -2.63
CA PRO A 229 -10.20 23.77 -3.68
C PRO A 229 -9.36 23.02 -4.72
N ASN A 230 -8.08 23.41 -4.86
CA ASN A 230 -7.12 22.84 -5.81
C ASN A 230 -6.35 21.63 -5.25
N ALA A 231 -6.67 21.17 -4.02
CA ALA A 231 -5.99 20.03 -3.43
C ALA A 231 -6.19 18.78 -4.32
N PRO A 232 -5.17 17.92 -4.51
CA PRO A 232 -5.26 16.74 -5.38
C PRO A 232 -6.37 15.73 -5.02
N CYS A 233 -6.85 15.78 -3.78
CA CYS A 233 -7.95 14.94 -3.31
C CYS A 233 -9.34 15.45 -3.73
N MET A 234 -9.47 16.70 -4.18
CA MET A 234 -10.74 17.30 -4.55
C MET A 234 -11.26 16.73 -5.87
N LYS A 235 -12.52 16.28 -5.86
CA LYS A 235 -13.27 15.84 -7.05
C LYS A 235 -14.68 16.38 -6.92
N ASP A 236 -15.20 17.03 -7.95
CA ASP A 236 -16.56 17.57 -8.00
C ASP A 236 -16.93 18.42 -6.76
N GLY A 237 -15.99 19.28 -6.33
CA GLY A 237 -16.17 20.16 -5.17
C GLY A 237 -16.12 19.46 -3.80
N LYS A 238 -15.89 18.14 -3.74
CA LYS A 238 -15.80 17.38 -2.48
C LYS A 238 -14.46 16.66 -2.37
N CYS A 239 -13.99 16.45 -1.13
CA CYS A 239 -12.81 15.62 -0.92
C CYS A 239 -13.15 14.16 -1.21
N SER A 240 -12.50 13.55 -2.21
CA SER A 240 -12.69 12.13 -2.58
C SER A 240 -12.31 11.15 -1.47
N LYS A 241 -11.57 11.61 -0.46
CA LYS A 241 -11.21 10.85 0.75
C LYS A 241 -12.12 11.16 1.95
N GLN A 242 -13.13 12.01 1.75
CA GLN A 242 -14.14 12.38 2.74
C GLN A 242 -13.55 13.00 4.02
N PHE A 243 -12.58 13.91 3.86
CA PHE A 243 -12.09 14.73 4.97
C PHE A 243 -12.93 16.01 5.14
N PRO A 244 -13.06 16.53 6.38
CA PRO A 244 -12.57 15.94 7.63
C PRO A 244 -13.39 14.71 8.04
N LYS A 245 -12.71 13.72 8.66
CA LYS A 245 -13.39 12.54 9.22
C LYS A 245 -13.97 12.89 10.60
N PRO A 246 -15.14 12.33 10.97
CA PRO A 246 -15.70 12.57 12.30
C PRO A 246 -14.81 11.96 13.39
N PHE A 247 -14.78 12.60 14.55
CA PHE A 247 -14.21 12.01 15.76
C PHE A 247 -15.11 10.87 16.25
N VAL A 248 -14.51 9.75 16.63
CA VAL A 248 -15.23 8.55 17.09
C VAL A 248 -14.55 8.02 18.35
N LYS A 249 -15.37 7.67 19.35
CA LYS A 249 -14.89 7.24 20.67
C LYS A 249 -14.21 5.88 20.63
N ASP A 250 -14.68 4.93 19.83
CA ASP A 250 -14.15 3.56 19.72
C ASP A 250 -14.12 3.18 18.23
N THR A 251 -13.19 2.30 17.81
CA THR A 251 -13.13 1.92 16.39
C THR A 251 -14.41 1.20 15.95
N ASP A 252 -15.06 1.76 14.94
CA ASP A 252 -16.22 1.17 14.27
C ASP A 252 -15.75 0.48 12.99
N MET A 253 -15.87 -0.84 12.96
CA MET A 253 -15.50 -1.66 11.81
C MET A 253 -16.52 -1.61 10.68
N GLY A 254 -17.69 -1.00 10.91
CA GLY A 254 -18.73 -0.75 9.92
C GLY A 254 -19.23 -2.02 9.22
N THR A 255 -20.04 -1.80 8.18
CA THR A 255 -20.39 -2.83 7.17
C THR A 255 -19.71 -2.54 5.83
N ASP A 256 -19.09 -1.37 5.69
CA ASP A 256 -18.33 -0.96 4.53
C ASP A 256 -16.86 -1.39 4.65
N SER A 257 -16.12 -1.30 3.54
CA SER A 257 -14.74 -1.76 3.45
C SER A 257 -13.71 -0.88 4.18
N TYR A 258 -14.14 0.16 4.91
CA TYR A 258 -13.27 1.13 5.56
C TYR A 258 -13.65 1.36 7.02
N PRO A 259 -12.85 0.88 7.98
CA PRO A 259 -13.11 1.12 9.40
C PRO A 259 -12.95 2.60 9.75
N LYS A 260 -13.77 3.07 10.68
CA LYS A 260 -13.64 4.38 11.33
C LYS A 260 -12.87 4.20 12.62
N TYR A 261 -11.57 4.47 12.57
CA TYR A 261 -10.71 4.32 13.74
C TYR A 261 -11.05 5.34 14.84
N GLN A 262 -10.86 4.92 16.09
CA GLN A 262 -10.92 5.80 17.25
C GLN A 262 -10.04 7.04 17.04
N CYS A 263 -10.63 8.20 17.22
CA CYS A 263 -9.97 9.51 17.15
C CYS A 263 -10.76 10.46 18.05
N LYS A 264 -10.17 10.85 19.18
CA LYS A 264 -10.81 11.73 20.16
C LYS A 264 -10.61 13.19 19.79
N ASP A 265 -11.63 13.99 20.05
CA ASP A 265 -11.51 15.44 20.01
C ASP A 265 -10.78 15.96 21.26
N VAL A 266 -10.40 17.25 21.24
CA VAL A 266 -9.62 17.88 22.32
C VAL A 266 -10.36 17.91 23.65
N GLN A 267 -11.69 18.08 23.64
CA GLN A 267 -12.48 18.12 24.86
C GLN A 267 -12.57 16.73 25.50
N SER A 268 -12.50 15.67 24.68
CA SER A 268 -12.44 14.27 25.11
C SER A 268 -11.02 13.75 25.36
N GLY A 269 -10.01 14.65 25.44
CA GLY A 269 -8.62 14.31 25.76
C GLY A 269 -7.74 13.93 24.57
N GLY A 270 -8.18 14.17 23.33
CA GLY A 270 -7.35 14.01 22.13
C GLY A 270 -6.36 15.17 21.93
N ASN A 271 -5.21 14.89 21.30
CA ASN A 271 -4.28 15.94 20.90
C ASN A 271 -4.63 16.49 19.52
N CYS A 272 -4.34 17.77 19.29
CA CYS A 272 -4.47 18.41 17.98
C CYS A 272 -3.16 19.07 17.54
N THR A 273 -3.06 19.35 16.25
CA THR A 273 -2.00 20.17 15.68
C THR A 273 -2.58 21.09 14.63
N VAL A 274 -1.92 22.23 14.40
CA VAL A 274 -2.30 23.17 13.36
C VAL A 274 -1.33 23.00 12.18
N LYS A 275 -1.86 22.57 11.03
CA LYS A 275 -1.11 22.58 9.77
C LYS A 275 -1.34 23.91 9.05
N LYS A 276 -0.25 24.66 8.85
CA LYS A 276 -0.28 25.87 8.04
C LYS A 276 -0.22 25.52 6.55
N LEU A 277 -0.99 26.20 5.72
CA LEU A 277 -0.74 26.20 4.27
C LEU A 277 0.56 26.95 4.01
N VAL A 278 1.40 26.39 3.14
CA VAL A 278 2.59 27.10 2.65
C VAL A 278 2.10 28.38 1.96
N GLY A 279 2.41 29.53 2.54
CA GLY A 279 2.08 30.85 2.00
C GLY A 279 0.84 31.55 2.58
N GLN A 280 0.06 30.94 3.48
CA GLN A 280 -1.05 31.64 4.17
C GLN A 280 -1.21 31.20 5.63
N ASN A 281 -1.33 32.19 6.52
CA ASN A 281 -1.80 31.97 7.89
C ASN A 281 -3.32 31.73 7.82
N ILE A 282 -3.76 30.51 8.12
CA ILE A 282 -5.17 30.22 8.39
C ILE A 282 -5.32 30.16 9.91
N PRO A 283 -6.29 30.90 10.51
CA PRO A 283 -6.58 30.85 11.94
C PRO A 283 -7.00 29.46 12.41
#